data_AF-A0A954XJM7-F1
#
_entry.id   AF-A0A954XJM7-F1
#
_cell.length_a   1.000
_cell.length_b   1.000
_cell.length_c   1.000
_cell.angle_alpha   90.00
_cell.angle_beta   90.00
_cell.angle_gamma   90.00
#
_symmetry.space_group_name_H-M   'P 1'
#
loop_
_entity.id
_entity.type
_entity.pdbx_description
1 polymer ?
#
loop_
_entity_poly.entity_id
_entity_poly.type
_entity_poly.pdbx_seq_one_letter_code
_entity_poly.pdbx_strand_id
1 'polypeptide(L)'
;DSGYEKPFLTGLTDLKIDAASGDGEKDSETSKPKESGSPKVQPVPSGDRSAIPAEDRPMFATPREVLDHIAQCDRQQDFAGFVSVIGDDEALRLAGMMLQTVVSFESVSGLVEQLGAVDESFTSTLKLFRVILDRYRAREPSPEATAAYQRMQGAAANSTFIQLFKKSPVDEQVWTPESYSRHLRTAAGILTDARKFLAEMLRVTKALEADEPESDGKEPRAANPKKWDIQVKGDQAVATSLPAAENDKQKKSQTVELRRENGRWYISSMITDEEILQAVQSARSDEASPAPNETPRPSP
;
A
#
# COMPACT_ATOMS: atom_id res chain seq x y z
N ASP A 1 30.13 -5.14 7.64
CA ASP A 1 29.70 -4.72 6.30
C ASP A 1 28.72 -5.73 5.71
N SER A 2 27.45 -5.62 6.10
CA SER A 2 26.36 -6.45 5.57
C SER A 2 25.28 -5.51 5.04
N GLY A 3 25.31 -5.27 3.73
CA GLY A 3 24.34 -4.45 3.00
C GLY A 3 23.02 -5.20 2.81
N TYR A 4 22.18 -5.17 3.84
CA TYR A 4 20.74 -5.44 3.69
C TYR A 4 20.06 -4.10 3.43
N GLU A 5 19.84 -3.76 2.16
CA GLU A 5 18.89 -2.69 1.80
C GLU A 5 17.49 -3.15 2.23
N LYS A 6 16.82 -2.37 3.10
CA LYS A 6 15.46 -2.63 3.60
C LYS A 6 14.46 -2.03 2.58
N PRO A 7 13.84 -2.80 1.66
CA PRO A 7 13.16 -2.21 0.49
C PRO A 7 11.70 -1.79 0.73
N PHE A 8 11.16 -1.93 1.95
CA PHE A 8 9.70 -2.06 2.11
C PHE A 8 8.97 -0.90 2.81
N LEU A 9 9.66 0.04 3.46
CA LEU A 9 9.00 1.06 4.30
C LEU A 9 8.80 2.42 3.61
N THR A 10 9.58 2.72 2.57
CA THR A 10 9.59 4.03 1.90
C THR A 10 8.39 4.29 0.99
N GLY A 11 7.60 3.28 0.62
CA GLY A 11 6.56 3.40 -0.42
C GLY A 11 5.20 3.96 0.03
N LEU A 12 4.94 4.06 1.34
CA LEU A 12 3.61 4.42 1.87
C LEU A 12 3.48 5.89 2.28
N THR A 13 4.60 6.55 2.59
CA THR A 13 4.67 7.99 2.90
C THR A 13 5.33 8.80 1.78
N ASP A 14 6.11 8.16 0.91
CA ASP A 14 6.48 8.63 -0.43
C ASP A 14 6.12 7.56 -1.46
N LEU A 15 5.02 7.72 -2.21
CA LEU A 15 4.68 6.88 -3.37
C LEU A 15 5.74 7.05 -4.49
N LYS A 16 6.93 6.46 -4.29
CA LYS A 16 7.86 6.05 -5.34
C LYS A 16 7.56 4.59 -5.63
N ILE A 17 6.75 4.36 -6.64
CA ILE A 17 6.63 3.04 -7.26
C ILE A 17 7.77 2.95 -8.28
N ASP A 18 8.87 2.32 -7.89
CA ASP A 18 9.84 1.78 -8.85
C ASP A 18 9.20 0.59 -9.56
N ALA A 19 8.90 0.75 -10.85
CA ALA A 19 8.65 -0.34 -11.77
C ALA A 19 9.27 0.05 -13.13
N ALA A 20 10.23 -0.74 -13.56
CA ALA A 20 11.08 -0.50 -14.71
C ALA A 20 10.28 -0.25 -16.00
N SER A 21 10.64 0.82 -16.72
CA SER A 21 10.20 1.08 -18.09
C SER A 21 11.02 0.20 -19.03
N GLY A 22 10.42 -0.89 -19.50
CA GLY A 22 10.92 -1.68 -20.63
C GLY A 22 10.06 -1.42 -21.86
N ASP A 23 10.51 -0.51 -22.74
CA ASP A 23 9.98 -0.39 -24.08
C ASP A 23 10.29 -1.68 -24.86
N GLY A 24 9.24 -2.36 -25.32
CA GLY A 24 9.33 -3.64 -25.99
C GLY A 24 8.13 -3.88 -26.89
N GLU A 25 8.03 -3.09 -27.95
CA GLU A 25 7.13 -3.29 -29.09
C GLU A 25 7.37 -4.67 -29.73
N LYS A 26 6.41 -5.60 -29.60
CA LYS A 26 6.23 -6.72 -30.55
C LYS A 26 4.77 -7.17 -30.66
N ASP A 27 4.29 -7.14 -31.90
CA ASP A 27 3.10 -7.79 -32.41
C ASP A 27 3.07 -9.28 -32.09
N SER A 28 1.89 -9.82 -31.75
CA SER A 28 1.53 -11.23 -31.93
C SER A 28 0.02 -11.48 -31.80
N GLU A 29 -0.46 -12.36 -32.65
CA GLU A 29 -1.85 -12.67 -32.99
C GLU A 29 -2.77 -13.15 -31.86
N THR A 30 -4.03 -12.75 -32.02
CA THR A 30 -5.20 -13.13 -31.25
C THR A 30 -5.58 -14.61 -31.40
N SER A 31 -5.75 -15.32 -30.29
CA SER A 31 -6.58 -16.54 -30.19
C SER A 31 -7.60 -16.39 -29.06
N LYS A 32 -8.90 -16.50 -29.40
CA LYS A 32 -10.05 -16.43 -28.47
C LYS A 32 -10.16 -17.69 -27.61
N PRO A 33 -10.50 -17.55 -26.31
CA PRO A 33 -11.22 -18.58 -25.57
C PRO A 33 -12.64 -18.15 -25.18
N LYS A 34 -13.44 -19.18 -24.91
CA LYS A 34 -14.89 -19.25 -24.76
C LYS A 34 -15.42 -18.54 -23.52
N GLU A 35 -16.59 -17.91 -23.68
CA GLU A 35 -17.46 -17.44 -22.59
C GLU A 35 -17.79 -18.59 -21.61
N SER A 36 -17.52 -18.36 -20.34
CA SER A 36 -18.15 -19.09 -19.23
C SER A 36 -18.84 -18.06 -18.32
N GLY A 37 -20.13 -18.27 -18.09
CA GLY A 37 -21.01 -17.33 -17.41
C GLY A 37 -20.59 -17.09 -15.96
N SER A 38 -20.41 -15.82 -15.61
CA SER A 38 -20.18 -15.41 -14.22
C SER A 38 -21.49 -15.42 -13.42
N PRO A 39 -21.50 -15.96 -12.19
CA PRO A 39 -22.67 -15.93 -11.32
C PRO A 39 -22.95 -14.51 -10.84
N LYS A 40 -24.24 -14.16 -10.79
CA LYS A 40 -24.77 -12.88 -10.33
C LYS A 40 -24.55 -12.74 -8.83
N VAL A 41 -23.50 -12.01 -8.44
CA VAL A 41 -23.18 -11.73 -7.02
C VAL A 41 -24.08 -10.60 -6.53
N GLN A 42 -24.86 -10.88 -5.47
CA GLN A 42 -25.67 -9.88 -4.78
C GLN A 42 -24.79 -8.97 -3.91
N PRO A 43 -25.14 -7.69 -3.74
CA PRO A 43 -24.41 -6.79 -2.83
C PRO A 43 -24.53 -7.28 -1.38
N VAL A 44 -23.39 -7.32 -0.70
CA VAL A 44 -23.28 -7.69 0.72
C VAL A 44 -23.88 -6.57 1.58
N PRO A 45 -24.73 -6.88 2.57
CA PRO A 45 -25.29 -5.86 3.47
C PRO A 45 -24.21 -5.31 4.39
N SER A 46 -24.03 -3.99 4.35
CA SER A 46 -23.19 -3.21 5.26
C SER A 46 -23.70 -3.35 6.69
N GLY A 47 -23.05 -4.19 7.50
CA GLY A 47 -23.31 -4.27 8.93
C GLY A 47 -22.76 -3.02 9.63
N ASP A 48 -23.61 -2.38 10.44
CA ASP A 48 -23.28 -1.29 11.36
C ASP A 48 -21.96 -1.56 12.10
N ARG A 49 -20.88 -0.93 11.65
CA ARG A 49 -19.59 -0.94 12.33
C ARG A 49 -19.07 0.49 12.38
N SER A 50 -19.11 1.05 13.59
CA SER A 50 -18.45 2.27 14.07
C SER A 50 -17.93 3.21 12.96
N ALA A 51 -18.86 3.81 12.22
CA ALA A 51 -18.56 5.06 11.55
C ALA A 51 -18.34 6.10 12.66
N ILE A 52 -17.20 6.80 12.64
CA ILE A 52 -17.14 8.11 13.27
C ILE A 52 -18.36 8.87 12.72
N PRO A 53 -19.24 9.42 13.59
CA PRO A 53 -20.42 10.15 13.12
C PRO A 53 -19.98 11.12 12.04
N ALA A 54 -20.69 11.12 10.91
CA ALA A 54 -20.34 11.97 9.77
C ALA A 54 -20.21 13.46 10.15
N GLU A 55 -20.80 13.84 11.29
CA GLU A 55 -20.86 15.17 11.88
C GLU A 55 -19.52 15.73 12.37
N ASP A 56 -18.54 14.89 12.75
CA ASP A 56 -17.24 15.36 13.29
C ASP A 56 -16.16 15.56 12.20
N ARG A 57 -16.49 15.32 10.93
CA ARG A 57 -15.49 15.39 9.85
C ARG A 57 -15.43 16.80 9.24
N PRO A 58 -14.23 17.35 8.95
CA PRO A 58 -14.08 18.72 8.42
C PRO A 58 -14.81 18.89 7.08
N MET A 59 -15.76 19.82 6.99
CA MET A 59 -16.54 20.08 5.78
C MET A 59 -15.70 20.83 4.74
N PHE A 60 -15.27 20.14 3.68
CA PHE A 60 -14.62 20.76 2.53
C PHE A 60 -15.63 20.96 1.41
N ALA A 61 -15.78 22.21 0.97
CA ALA A 61 -16.69 22.64 -0.08
C ALA A 61 -16.13 22.38 -1.48
N THR A 62 -14.80 22.29 -1.62
CA THR A 62 -14.12 22.06 -2.90
C THR A 62 -13.08 20.94 -2.82
N PRO A 63 -12.77 20.24 -3.93
CA PRO A 63 -11.67 19.28 -3.98
C PRO A 63 -10.32 19.91 -3.61
N ARG A 64 -10.14 21.19 -3.94
CA ARG A 64 -8.91 21.93 -3.67
C ARG A 64 -8.65 22.06 -2.17
N GLU A 65 -9.68 22.37 -1.39
CA GLU A 65 -9.57 22.46 0.08
C GLU A 65 -9.17 21.12 0.71
N VAL A 66 -9.65 19.99 0.17
CA VAL A 66 -9.21 18.65 0.63
C VAL A 66 -7.71 18.48 0.41
N LEU A 67 -7.20 18.82 -0.77
CA LEU A 67 -5.76 18.68 -1.10
C LEU A 67 -4.88 19.64 -0.29
N ASP A 68 -5.34 20.87 -0.07
CA ASP A 68 -4.62 21.85 0.76
C ASP A 68 -4.59 21.40 2.23
N HIS A 69 -5.67 20.77 2.72
CA HIS A 69 -5.73 20.16 4.06
C HIS A 69 -4.78 18.97 4.19
N ILE A 70 -4.68 18.08 3.20
CA ILE A 70 -3.69 16.99 3.17
C ILE A 70 -2.27 17.55 3.29
N ALA A 71 -1.95 18.58 2.49
CA ALA A 71 -0.63 19.20 2.51
C ALA A 71 -0.34 19.89 3.86
N GLN A 72 -1.35 20.42 4.53
CA GLN A 72 -1.21 20.94 5.90
C GLN A 72 -0.96 19.82 6.91
N CYS A 73 -1.73 18.73 6.84
CA CYS A 73 -1.58 17.58 7.73
C CYS A 73 -0.18 16.97 7.62
N ASP A 74 0.34 16.82 6.39
CA ASP A 74 1.70 16.34 6.14
C ASP A 74 2.76 17.24 6.81
N ARG A 75 2.67 18.56 6.61
CA ARG A 75 3.57 19.54 7.26
C ARG A 75 3.51 19.51 8.80
N GLN A 76 2.35 19.22 9.35
CA GLN A 76 2.11 19.19 10.80
C GLN A 76 2.27 17.79 11.40
N GLN A 77 2.54 16.77 10.59
CA GLN A 77 2.48 15.36 10.97
C GLN A 77 1.15 14.97 11.64
N ASP A 78 0.06 15.61 11.23
CA ASP A 78 -1.30 15.32 11.69
C ASP A 78 -1.93 14.18 10.88
N PHE A 79 -1.51 12.95 11.19
CA PHE A 79 -2.03 11.75 10.51
C PHE A 79 -3.51 11.49 10.80
N ALA A 80 -4.04 11.95 11.93
CA ALA A 80 -5.46 11.83 12.23
C ALA A 80 -6.28 12.77 11.33
N GLY A 81 -5.83 14.01 11.19
CA GLY A 81 -6.36 14.98 10.23
C GLY A 81 -6.29 14.47 8.79
N PHE A 82 -5.18 13.86 8.40
CA PHE A 82 -5.03 13.22 7.08
C PHE A 82 -6.07 12.11 6.86
N VAL A 83 -6.18 11.17 7.79
CA VAL A 83 -7.14 10.05 7.65
C VAL A 83 -8.59 10.53 7.68
N SER A 84 -8.90 11.66 8.34
CA SER A 84 -10.27 12.21 8.43
C SER A 84 -10.89 12.61 7.08
N VAL A 85 -10.07 12.83 6.05
CA VAL A 85 -10.52 13.22 4.71
C VAL A 85 -10.61 12.04 3.74
N ILE A 86 -10.23 10.85 4.17
CA ILE A 86 -10.31 9.61 3.39
C ILE A 86 -11.73 9.04 3.52
N GLY A 87 -12.31 8.55 2.43
CA GLY A 87 -13.58 7.81 2.45
C GLY A 87 -13.50 6.52 3.27
N ASP A 88 -14.64 6.00 3.74
CA ASP A 88 -14.63 4.82 4.62
C ASP A 88 -14.08 3.55 3.93
N ASP A 89 -14.49 3.33 2.68
CA ASP A 89 -13.99 2.22 1.86
C ASP A 89 -12.48 2.30 1.64
N GLU A 90 -11.97 3.51 1.39
CA GLU A 90 -10.55 3.72 1.15
C GLU A 90 -9.72 3.61 2.42
N ALA A 91 -10.24 4.08 3.55
CA ALA A 91 -9.60 3.92 4.85
C ALA A 91 -9.48 2.43 5.23
N LEU A 92 -10.51 1.62 4.95
CA LEU A 92 -10.45 0.16 5.13
C LEU A 92 -9.43 -0.48 4.20
N ARG A 93 -9.37 -0.05 2.93
CA ARG A 93 -8.41 -0.60 1.96
C ARG A 93 -6.96 -0.32 2.40
N LEU A 94 -6.65 0.92 2.76
CA LEU A 94 -5.32 1.33 3.24
C LEU A 94 -4.95 0.68 4.57
N ALA A 95 -5.90 0.55 5.50
CA ALA A 95 -5.68 -0.20 6.73
C ALA A 95 -5.36 -1.68 6.43
N GLY A 96 -6.05 -2.28 5.45
CA GLY A 96 -5.76 -3.62 4.95
C GLY A 96 -4.34 -3.75 4.38
N MET A 97 -3.87 -2.75 3.64
CA MET A 97 -2.48 -2.70 3.16
C MET A 97 -1.47 -2.63 4.32
N MET A 98 -1.73 -1.78 5.31
CA MET A 98 -0.88 -1.70 6.51
C MET A 98 -0.85 -3.02 7.30
N LEU A 99 -2.00 -3.68 7.43
CA LEU A 99 -2.10 -5.01 8.05
C LEU A 99 -1.24 -6.04 7.32
N GLN A 100 -1.29 -6.03 5.99
CA GLN A 100 -0.45 -6.91 5.19
C GLN A 100 1.03 -6.63 5.42
N THR A 101 1.42 -5.35 5.47
CA THR A 101 2.80 -4.97 5.79
C THR A 101 3.23 -5.56 7.14
N VAL A 102 2.43 -5.40 8.20
CA VAL A 102 2.71 -6.00 9.52
C VAL A 102 2.87 -7.52 9.44
N VAL A 103 1.97 -8.20 8.73
CA VAL A 103 1.99 -9.65 8.55
C VAL A 103 3.23 -10.15 7.79
N SER A 104 3.63 -9.43 6.74
CA SER A 104 4.86 -9.72 6.00
C SER A 104 6.09 -9.53 6.88
N PHE A 105 6.12 -8.46 7.67
CA PHE A 105 7.16 -8.17 8.63
C PHE A 105 7.30 -9.26 9.72
N GLU A 106 6.17 -9.74 10.27
CA GLU A 106 6.16 -10.86 11.22
C GLU A 106 6.70 -12.16 10.59
N SER A 107 6.33 -12.43 9.34
CA SER A 107 6.79 -13.61 8.59
C SER A 107 8.31 -13.58 8.37
N VAL A 108 8.85 -12.42 7.98
CA VAL A 108 10.30 -12.22 7.83
C VAL A 108 11.02 -12.31 9.18
N SER A 109 10.45 -11.76 10.26
CA SER A 109 11.04 -11.86 11.60
C SER A 109 11.28 -13.29 12.05
N GLY A 110 10.29 -14.16 11.88
CA GLY A 110 10.43 -15.57 12.27
C GLY A 110 11.59 -16.27 11.55
N LEU A 111 11.89 -15.86 10.32
CA LEU A 111 13.01 -16.38 9.52
C LEU A 111 14.34 -15.77 9.95
N VAL A 112 14.38 -14.45 10.18
CA VAL A 112 15.59 -13.74 10.63
C VAL A 112 16.03 -14.22 12.02
N GLU A 113 15.08 -14.47 12.93
CA GLU A 113 15.34 -15.07 14.25
C GLU A 113 15.91 -16.48 14.12
N GLN A 114 15.39 -17.30 13.21
CA GLN A 114 15.91 -18.65 12.96
C GLN A 114 17.33 -18.64 12.36
N LEU A 115 17.67 -17.60 11.61
CA LEU A 115 18.99 -17.43 10.98
C LEU A 115 20.00 -16.71 11.89
N GLY A 116 19.59 -16.24 13.08
CA GLY A 116 20.47 -15.58 14.04
C GLY A 116 20.95 -14.18 13.63
N ALA A 117 20.31 -13.54 12.65
CA ALA A 117 20.74 -12.28 12.05
C ALA A 117 19.83 -11.10 12.46
N VAL A 118 19.48 -11.02 13.75
CA VAL A 118 18.49 -10.04 14.24
C VAL A 118 19.16 -8.71 14.60
N ASP A 119 18.79 -7.65 13.89
CA ASP A 119 19.10 -6.26 14.24
C ASP A 119 18.11 -5.76 15.32
N GLU A 120 18.60 -5.15 16.41
CA GLU A 120 17.78 -4.64 17.52
C GLU A 120 16.77 -3.58 17.06
N SER A 121 17.13 -2.78 16.04
CA SER A 121 16.23 -1.76 15.47
C SER A 121 15.01 -2.43 14.81
N PHE A 122 15.24 -3.52 14.07
CA PHE A 122 14.21 -4.27 13.38
C PHE A 122 13.24 -4.93 14.37
N THR A 123 13.74 -5.57 15.43
CA THR A 123 12.89 -6.16 16.48
C THR A 123 12.05 -5.12 17.21
N SER A 124 12.60 -3.93 17.45
CA SER A 124 11.89 -2.85 18.14
C SER A 124 10.71 -2.34 17.31
N THR A 125 10.90 -2.16 16.01
CA THR A 125 9.85 -1.79 15.05
C THR A 125 8.75 -2.83 14.98
N LEU A 126 9.10 -4.12 14.91
CA LEU A 126 8.14 -5.22 14.90
C LEU A 126 7.29 -5.27 16.17
N LYS A 127 7.93 -5.11 17.34
CA LYS A 127 7.20 -5.02 18.61
C LYS A 127 6.21 -3.87 18.59
N LEU A 128 6.58 -2.72 18.05
CA LEU A 128 5.70 -1.56 17.95
C LEU A 128 4.50 -1.82 17.05
N PHE A 129 4.72 -2.38 15.85
CA PHE A 129 3.62 -2.76 14.94
C PHE A 129 2.67 -3.76 15.58
N ARG A 130 3.19 -4.77 16.30
CA ARG A 130 2.37 -5.76 16.99
C ARG A 130 1.55 -5.13 18.12
N VAL A 131 2.13 -4.23 18.92
CA VAL A 131 1.42 -3.51 19.98
C VAL A 131 0.27 -2.67 19.40
N ILE A 132 0.48 -2.02 18.24
CA ILE A 132 -0.57 -1.25 17.56
C ILE A 132 -1.66 -2.19 17.05
N LEU A 133 -1.29 -3.28 16.38
CA LEU A 133 -2.25 -4.29 15.91
C LEU A 133 -3.10 -4.83 17.06
N ASP A 134 -2.47 -5.28 18.15
CA ASP A 134 -3.16 -5.86 19.30
C ASP A 134 -4.10 -4.84 19.99
N ARG A 135 -3.75 -3.55 20.00
CA ARG A 135 -4.60 -2.47 20.53
C ARG A 135 -5.90 -2.32 19.73
N TYR A 136 -5.83 -2.43 18.41
CA TYR A 136 -6.97 -2.22 17.52
C TYR A 136 -7.62 -3.52 17.05
N ARG A 137 -7.12 -4.68 17.45
CA ARG A 137 -7.70 -5.96 17.09
C ARG A 137 -9.04 -6.16 17.80
N ALA A 138 -10.08 -6.46 17.04
CA ALA A 138 -11.36 -6.86 17.59
C ALA A 138 -11.20 -8.15 18.39
N ARG A 139 -11.85 -8.23 19.56
CA ARG A 139 -11.89 -9.46 20.37
C ARG A 139 -12.61 -10.59 19.64
N GLU A 140 -13.66 -10.24 18.92
CA GLU A 140 -14.52 -11.15 18.16
C GLU A 140 -14.72 -10.60 16.74
N PRO A 141 -13.70 -10.70 15.85
CA PRO A 141 -13.84 -10.32 14.46
C PRO A 141 -14.85 -11.24 13.75
N SER A 142 -15.41 -10.79 12.63
CA SER A 142 -16.31 -11.67 11.87
C SER A 142 -15.53 -12.88 11.32
N PRO A 143 -16.19 -14.03 11.10
CA PRO A 143 -15.54 -15.18 10.48
C PRO A 143 -14.95 -14.84 9.10
N GLU A 144 -15.64 -13.98 8.34
CA GLU A 144 -15.19 -13.52 7.03
C GLU A 144 -13.90 -12.68 7.11
N ALA A 145 -13.84 -11.72 8.03
CA ALA A 145 -12.65 -10.89 8.24
C ALA A 145 -11.48 -11.73 8.74
N THR A 146 -11.75 -12.69 9.63
CA THR A 146 -10.74 -13.64 10.13
C THR A 146 -10.18 -14.50 9.01
N ALA A 147 -11.04 -15.07 8.16
CA ALA A 147 -10.62 -15.88 7.02
C ALA A 147 -9.84 -15.06 5.99
N ALA A 148 -10.24 -13.80 5.75
CA ALA A 148 -9.49 -12.90 4.88
C ALA A 148 -8.10 -12.61 5.46
N TYR A 149 -8.01 -12.24 6.73
CA TYR A 149 -6.73 -11.99 7.39
C TYR A 149 -5.81 -13.22 7.42
N GLN A 150 -6.35 -14.43 7.67
CA GLN A 150 -5.56 -15.67 7.63
C GLN A 150 -5.02 -15.98 6.22
N ARG A 151 -5.80 -15.73 5.17
CA ARG A 151 -5.32 -15.87 3.79
C ARG A 151 -4.20 -14.88 3.48
N MET A 152 -4.29 -13.65 3.98
CA MET A 152 -3.22 -12.66 3.87
C MET A 152 -1.93 -13.14 4.55
N GLN A 153 -2.02 -13.73 5.75
CA GLN A 153 -0.88 -14.38 6.42
C GLN A 153 -0.27 -15.50 5.60
N GLY A 154 -1.09 -16.40 5.04
CA GLY A 154 -0.60 -17.46 4.17
C GLY A 154 0.09 -16.94 2.91
N ALA A 155 -0.47 -15.91 2.27
CA ALA A 155 0.10 -15.30 1.08
C ALA A 155 1.45 -14.60 1.36
N ALA A 156 1.56 -13.89 2.49
CA ALA A 156 2.81 -13.26 2.92
C ALA A 156 3.89 -14.30 3.21
N ALA A 157 3.58 -15.32 4.02
CA ALA A 157 4.51 -16.40 4.33
C ALA A 157 4.97 -17.15 3.08
N ASN A 158 4.07 -17.44 2.14
CA ASN A 158 4.42 -18.06 0.85
C ASN A 158 5.34 -17.17 0.02
N SER A 159 5.11 -15.85 -0.03
CA SER A 159 5.98 -14.93 -0.78
C SER A 159 7.41 -14.91 -0.24
N THR A 160 7.58 -14.88 1.09
CA THR A 160 8.90 -14.96 1.71
C THR A 160 9.57 -16.32 1.49
N PHE A 161 8.78 -17.41 1.52
CA PHE A 161 9.29 -18.75 1.20
C PHE A 161 9.78 -18.86 -0.25
N ILE A 162 9.03 -18.31 -1.21
CA ILE A 162 9.42 -18.28 -2.63
C ILE A 162 10.72 -17.51 -2.81
N GLN A 163 10.85 -16.34 -2.17
CA GLN A 163 12.08 -15.53 -2.22
C GLN A 163 13.28 -16.32 -1.67
N LEU A 164 13.13 -17.03 -0.55
CA LEU A 164 14.24 -17.73 0.08
C LEU A 164 14.59 -19.08 -0.57
N PHE A 165 13.61 -19.83 -1.05
CA PHE A 165 13.81 -21.22 -1.47
C PHE A 165 13.58 -21.47 -2.96
N LYS A 166 13.24 -20.44 -3.74
CA LYS A 166 13.02 -20.47 -5.20
C LYS A 166 12.07 -21.59 -5.67
N LYS A 167 11.21 -22.07 -4.76
CA LYS A 167 10.21 -23.12 -4.99
C LYS A 167 8.95 -22.77 -4.21
N SER A 168 7.83 -22.61 -4.92
CA SER A 168 6.51 -22.52 -4.27
C SER A 168 6.00 -23.93 -3.99
N PRO A 169 5.69 -24.29 -2.73
CA PRO A 169 5.02 -25.55 -2.42
C PRO A 169 3.50 -25.50 -2.62
N VAL A 170 2.92 -24.37 -3.03
CA VAL A 170 1.46 -24.14 -3.07
C VAL A 170 1.03 -23.53 -4.40
N ASP A 171 -0.14 -23.94 -4.89
CA ASP A 171 -0.83 -23.33 -6.04
C ASP A 171 -0.88 -21.81 -5.88
N GLU A 172 -0.36 -21.11 -6.88
CA GLU A 172 -0.26 -19.66 -6.87
C GLU A 172 -1.66 -19.06 -6.96
N GLN A 173 -2.08 -18.37 -5.90
CA GLN A 173 -3.37 -17.71 -5.89
C GLN A 173 -3.33 -16.50 -6.84
N VAL A 174 -4.01 -16.63 -7.98
CA VAL A 174 -4.15 -15.56 -8.97
C VAL A 174 -5.21 -14.57 -8.48
N TRP A 175 -4.77 -13.37 -8.08
CA TRP A 175 -5.65 -12.29 -7.71
C TRP A 175 -5.91 -11.37 -8.91
N THR A 176 -7.16 -10.99 -9.13
CA THR A 176 -7.48 -9.81 -9.95
C THR A 176 -7.37 -8.54 -9.10
N PRO A 177 -7.10 -7.36 -9.68
CA PRO A 177 -6.99 -6.10 -8.95
C PRO A 177 -8.16 -5.86 -7.98
N GLU A 178 -9.38 -5.95 -8.49
CA GLU A 178 -10.61 -5.73 -7.70
C GLU A 178 -10.78 -6.78 -6.58
N SER A 179 -10.49 -8.06 -6.87
CA SER A 179 -10.60 -9.13 -5.87
C SER A 179 -9.62 -8.95 -4.72
N TYR A 180 -8.43 -8.42 -5.02
CA TYR A 180 -7.40 -8.14 -4.05
C TYR A 180 -7.76 -6.94 -3.17
N SER A 181 -8.21 -5.84 -3.77
CA SER A 181 -8.69 -4.68 -3.02
C SER A 181 -9.92 -4.99 -2.16
N ARG A 182 -10.80 -5.87 -2.62
CA ARG A 182 -11.89 -6.41 -1.78
C ARG A 182 -11.33 -7.22 -0.60
N HIS A 183 -10.35 -8.08 -0.86
CA HIS A 183 -9.70 -8.88 0.17
C HIS A 183 -9.05 -8.02 1.27
N LEU A 184 -8.35 -6.96 0.91
CA LEU A 184 -7.74 -6.00 1.84
C LEU A 184 -8.79 -5.36 2.76
N ARG A 185 -9.91 -4.88 2.18
CA ARG A 185 -11.02 -4.30 2.94
C ARG A 185 -11.65 -5.30 3.89
N THR A 186 -11.92 -6.52 3.43
CA THR A 186 -12.49 -7.59 4.27
C THR A 186 -11.55 -7.94 5.42
N ALA A 187 -10.23 -8.04 5.15
CA ALA A 187 -9.23 -8.31 6.18
C ALA A 187 -9.17 -7.19 7.22
N ALA A 188 -9.27 -5.91 6.82
CA ALA A 188 -9.34 -4.78 7.75
C ALA A 188 -10.52 -4.86 8.73
N GLY A 189 -11.54 -5.67 8.43
CA GLY A 189 -12.63 -5.99 9.34
C GLY A 189 -12.22 -6.72 10.64
N ILE A 190 -10.95 -7.10 10.81
CA ILE A 190 -10.42 -7.56 12.11
C ILE A 190 -10.15 -6.41 13.08
N LEU A 191 -10.17 -5.16 12.61
CA LEU A 191 -9.89 -3.97 13.39
C LEU A 191 -11.17 -3.40 14.02
N THR A 192 -11.07 -2.90 15.24
CA THR A 192 -12.14 -2.16 15.91
C THR A 192 -12.30 -0.74 15.36
N ASP A 193 -11.20 -0.14 14.91
CA ASP A 193 -11.16 1.23 14.34
C ASP A 193 -10.04 1.32 13.30
N ALA A 194 -10.38 1.08 12.04
CA ALA A 194 -9.42 1.06 10.92
C ALA A 194 -8.76 2.43 10.70
N ARG A 195 -9.44 3.53 11.01
CA ARG A 195 -8.93 4.89 10.81
C ARG A 195 -7.86 5.23 11.83
N LYS A 196 -8.12 4.96 13.12
CA LYS A 196 -7.12 5.18 14.17
C LYS A 196 -5.92 4.25 14.01
N PHE A 197 -6.16 3.00 13.65
CA PHE A 197 -5.08 2.06 13.29
C PHE A 197 -4.22 2.63 12.15
N LEU A 198 -4.83 3.06 11.04
CA LEU A 198 -4.10 3.64 9.90
C LEU A 198 -3.30 4.89 10.30
N ALA A 199 -3.89 5.80 11.09
CA ALA A 199 -3.20 7.00 11.55
C ALA A 199 -1.99 6.69 12.46
N GLU A 200 -2.09 5.68 13.33
CA GLU A 200 -0.95 5.23 14.14
C GLU A 200 0.13 4.55 13.29
N MET A 201 -0.26 3.71 12.34
CA MET A 201 0.69 3.06 11.43
C MET A 201 1.46 4.07 10.59
N LEU A 202 0.77 5.07 9.99
CA LEU A 202 1.42 6.15 9.24
C LEU A 202 2.44 6.93 10.08
N ARG A 203 2.10 7.20 11.36
CA ARG A 203 3.02 7.87 12.29
C ARG A 203 4.29 7.06 12.51
N VAL A 204 4.15 5.76 12.73
CA VAL A 204 5.32 4.89 12.94
C VAL A 204 6.14 4.78 11.67
N THR A 205 5.52 4.56 10.51
CA THR A 205 6.22 4.50 9.22
C THR A 205 7.02 5.77 8.96
N LYS A 206 6.43 6.95 9.21
CA LYS A 206 7.14 8.23 9.02
C LYS A 206 8.31 8.41 9.99
N ALA A 207 8.19 7.94 11.23
CA ALA A 207 9.29 7.98 12.18
C ALA A 207 10.46 7.09 11.75
N LEU A 208 10.15 5.91 11.18
CA LEU A 208 11.18 5.00 10.66
C LEU A 208 11.94 5.58 9.47
N GLU A 209 11.25 6.31 8.59
CA GLU A 209 11.90 7.02 7.47
C GLU A 209 12.83 8.15 7.96
N ALA A 210 12.48 8.82 9.07
CA ALA A 210 13.28 9.92 9.59
C ALA A 210 14.57 9.46 10.28
N ASP A 211 14.62 8.20 10.74
CA ASP A 211 15.79 7.59 11.36
C ASP A 211 16.79 7.00 10.33
N GLU A 212 16.46 7.00 9.03
CA GLU A 212 17.44 6.63 8.01
C GLU A 212 18.48 7.75 7.86
N PRO A 213 19.80 7.44 7.95
CA PRO A 213 20.83 8.46 7.83
C PRO A 213 20.72 9.08 6.44
N GLU A 214 20.44 10.38 6.38
CA GLU A 214 20.44 11.15 5.13
C GLU A 214 21.77 10.94 4.40
N SER A 215 21.79 10.01 3.45
CA SER A 215 22.88 9.84 2.51
C SER A 215 22.95 11.13 1.69
N ASP A 216 24.07 11.84 1.84
CA ASP A 216 24.39 13.12 1.21
C ASP A 216 23.55 14.33 1.68
N GLY A 217 23.85 14.86 2.88
CA GLY A 217 24.11 16.28 3.20
C GLY A 217 23.26 17.39 2.56
N LYS A 218 22.09 17.08 2.01
CA LYS A 218 21.16 18.01 1.39
C LYS A 218 20.21 18.41 2.49
N GLU A 219 20.32 19.68 2.90
CA GLU A 219 19.34 20.34 3.74
C GLU A 219 17.91 19.93 3.33
N PRO A 220 17.00 19.71 4.29
CA PRO A 220 15.61 19.37 4.00
C PRO A 220 15.00 20.50 3.16
N ARG A 221 15.01 20.29 1.85
CA ARG A 221 14.56 21.27 0.87
C ARG A 221 13.08 21.44 1.13
N ALA A 222 12.68 22.61 1.62
CA ALA A 222 11.27 22.93 1.89
C ALA A 222 10.44 22.43 0.71
N ALA A 223 9.61 21.41 0.95
CA ALA A 223 8.87 20.74 -0.10
C ALA A 223 7.99 21.81 -0.76
N ASN A 224 8.34 22.19 -1.99
CA ASN A 224 7.54 23.13 -2.76
C ASN A 224 6.11 22.57 -2.80
N PRO A 225 5.09 23.41 -2.55
CA PRO A 225 3.71 22.94 -2.52
C PRO A 225 3.40 22.25 -3.86
N LYS A 226 3.00 20.98 -3.80
CA LYS A 226 2.63 20.20 -4.98
C LYS A 226 1.55 20.99 -5.75
N LYS A 227 1.82 21.29 -7.01
CA LYS A 227 0.79 21.82 -7.90
C LYS A 227 -0.10 20.65 -8.33
N TRP A 228 -1.40 20.87 -8.32
CA TRP A 228 -2.39 19.86 -8.68
C TRP A 228 -3.20 20.38 -9.86
N ASP A 229 -3.31 19.57 -10.91
CA ASP A 229 -4.36 19.74 -11.92
C ASP A 229 -5.62 19.05 -11.39
N ILE A 230 -6.76 19.74 -11.38
CA ILE A 230 -8.01 19.25 -10.78
C ILE A 230 -9.11 19.32 -11.82
N GLN A 231 -9.63 18.15 -12.20
CA GLN A 231 -10.73 18.01 -13.15
C GLN A 231 -11.99 17.61 -12.40
N VAL A 232 -12.99 18.50 -12.34
CA VAL A 232 -14.25 18.28 -11.62
C VAL A 232 -15.37 17.90 -12.60
N LYS A 233 -16.07 16.80 -12.31
CA LYS A 233 -17.20 16.30 -13.09
C LYS A 233 -18.36 15.93 -12.15
N GLY A 234 -19.24 16.90 -11.89
CA GLY A 234 -20.36 16.72 -10.97
C GLY A 234 -19.88 16.46 -9.54
N ASP A 235 -20.25 15.32 -8.98
CA ASP A 235 -19.88 14.89 -7.62
C ASP A 235 -18.58 14.06 -7.58
N GLN A 236 -17.79 14.08 -8.66
CA GLN A 236 -16.48 13.43 -8.75
C GLN A 236 -15.42 14.43 -9.18
N ALA A 237 -14.19 14.23 -8.72
CA ALA A 237 -13.04 14.97 -9.20
C ALA A 237 -11.80 14.08 -9.27
N VAL A 238 -10.93 14.34 -10.24
CA VAL A 238 -9.63 13.69 -10.35
C VAL A 238 -8.57 14.78 -10.19
N ALA A 239 -7.67 14.58 -9.25
CA ALA A 239 -6.55 15.48 -8.98
C ALA A 239 -5.23 14.78 -9.33
N THR A 240 -4.46 15.38 -10.22
CA THR A 240 -3.17 14.85 -10.66
C THR A 240 -2.06 15.79 -10.24
N SER A 241 -1.05 15.28 -9.52
CA SER A 241 0.09 16.08 -9.09
C SER A 241 0.97 16.41 -10.29
N LEU A 242 1.28 17.68 -10.48
CA LEU A 242 2.19 18.15 -11.51
C LEU A 242 3.64 18.13 -10.99
N PRO A 243 4.62 17.73 -11.82
CA PRO A 243 6.02 17.75 -11.44
C PRO A 243 6.48 19.19 -11.12
N ALA A 244 7.26 19.34 -10.06
CA ALA A 244 7.71 20.67 -9.59
C ALA A 244 8.75 21.32 -10.51
N ALA A 245 9.45 20.54 -11.36
CA ALA A 245 10.43 21.02 -12.33
C ALA A 245 10.55 20.07 -13.54
N GLU A 246 10.89 20.59 -14.73
CA GLU A 246 11.14 19.80 -15.96
C GLU A 246 12.26 18.77 -15.82
N ASN A 247 13.17 18.95 -14.86
CA ASN A 247 14.27 18.03 -14.58
C ASN A 247 13.93 16.91 -13.59
N ASP A 248 12.74 16.94 -12.99
CA ASP A 248 12.28 15.90 -12.04
C ASP A 248 11.57 14.75 -12.78
N LYS A 249 12.16 14.31 -13.92
CA LYS A 249 11.60 13.27 -14.82
C LYS A 249 11.40 11.91 -14.14
N GLN A 250 11.93 11.73 -12.93
CA GLN A 250 11.78 10.50 -12.14
C GLN A 250 10.62 10.53 -11.14
N LYS A 251 9.95 11.67 -10.92
CA LYS A 251 8.77 11.69 -10.02
C LYS A 251 7.51 11.37 -10.82
N LYS A 252 7.04 10.13 -10.66
CA LYS A 252 5.75 9.66 -11.20
C LYS A 252 4.63 10.58 -10.69
N SER A 253 3.75 10.99 -11.60
CA SER A 253 2.56 11.76 -11.25
C SER A 253 1.66 10.93 -10.33
N GLN A 254 1.25 11.51 -9.20
CA GLN A 254 0.27 10.92 -8.30
C GLN A 254 -1.14 11.36 -8.71
N THR A 255 -2.07 10.41 -8.79
CA THR A 255 -3.48 10.68 -9.07
C THR A 255 -4.31 10.38 -7.83
N VAL A 256 -5.21 11.29 -7.47
CA VAL A 256 -6.15 11.13 -6.35
C VAL A 256 -7.56 11.33 -6.89
N GLU A 257 -8.44 10.37 -6.63
CA GLU A 257 -9.86 10.51 -6.91
C GLU A 257 -10.59 11.03 -5.69
N LEU A 258 -11.45 12.01 -5.91
CA LEU A 258 -12.28 12.63 -4.89
C LEU A 258 -13.76 12.44 -5.25
N ARG A 259 -14.58 12.28 -4.22
CA ARG A 259 -16.03 12.19 -4.35
C ARG A 259 -16.71 13.17 -3.40
N ARG A 260 -17.86 13.68 -3.83
CA ARG A 260 -18.77 14.47 -3.01
C ARG A 260 -19.93 13.60 -2.53
N GLU A 261 -20.12 13.48 -1.23
CA GLU A 261 -21.32 12.87 -0.64
C GLU A 261 -21.83 13.76 0.49
N ASN A 262 -23.15 13.88 0.60
CA ASN A 262 -23.81 14.73 1.60
C ASN A 262 -23.26 16.17 1.63
N GLY A 263 -22.92 16.72 0.45
CA GLY A 263 -22.40 18.07 0.29
C GLY A 263 -20.90 18.23 0.54
N ARG A 264 -20.19 17.17 0.98
CA ARG A 264 -18.78 17.20 1.42
C ARG A 264 -17.86 16.44 0.48
N TRP A 265 -16.71 17.03 0.15
CA TRP A 265 -15.64 16.35 -0.60
C TRP A 265 -14.73 15.51 0.30
N TYR A 266 -14.31 14.36 -0.20
CA TYR A 266 -13.35 13.46 0.45
C TYR A 266 -12.57 12.66 -0.60
N ILE A 267 -11.49 12.00 -0.19
CA ILE A 267 -10.69 11.13 -1.06
C ILE A 267 -11.37 9.76 -1.19
N SER A 268 -11.80 9.40 -2.39
CA SER A 268 -12.36 8.08 -2.67
C SER A 268 -11.32 7.04 -3.07
N SER A 269 -10.18 7.45 -3.63
CA SER A 269 -9.07 6.56 -3.99
C SER A 269 -7.76 7.35 -4.08
N MET A 270 -6.69 6.83 -3.48
CA MET A 270 -5.32 7.38 -3.63
C MET A 270 -4.41 6.50 -4.48
N ILE A 271 -4.76 5.23 -4.67
CA ILE A 271 -3.96 4.22 -5.36
C ILE A 271 -4.93 3.36 -6.17
N THR A 272 -4.64 3.09 -7.44
CA THR A 272 -5.53 2.22 -8.23
C THR A 272 -5.40 0.76 -7.79
N ASP A 273 -6.43 -0.05 -8.05
CA ASP A 273 -6.38 -1.48 -7.72
C ASP A 273 -5.22 -2.18 -8.48
N GLU A 274 -4.92 -1.72 -9.69
CA GLU A 274 -3.82 -2.20 -10.51
C GLU A 274 -2.46 -1.87 -9.87
N GLU A 275 -2.30 -0.64 -9.36
CA GLU A 275 -1.07 -0.22 -8.69
C GLU A 275 -0.82 -1.01 -7.40
N ILE A 276 -1.88 -1.29 -6.64
CA ILE A 276 -1.79 -2.12 -5.43
C ILE A 276 -1.33 -3.53 -5.78
N LEU A 277 -1.97 -4.15 -6.78
CA LEU A 277 -1.62 -5.52 -7.19
C LEU A 277 -0.21 -5.59 -7.77
N GLN A 278 0.17 -4.61 -8.60
CA GLN A 278 1.51 -4.51 -9.17
C GLN A 278 2.57 -4.37 -8.07
N ALA A 279 2.39 -3.52 -7.07
CA ALA A 279 3.34 -3.38 -5.96
C ALA A 279 3.61 -4.72 -5.25
N VAL A 280 2.58 -5.54 -5.09
CA VAL A 280 2.68 -6.86 -4.45
C VAL A 280 3.30 -7.92 -5.37
N GLN A 281 3.11 -7.80 -6.69
CA GLN A 281 3.69 -8.70 -7.69
C GLN A 281 5.14 -8.35 -8.04
N SER A 282 5.50 -7.07 -8.13
CA SER A 282 6.86 -6.61 -8.39
C SER A 282 7.80 -7.06 -7.27
N ALA A 283 7.36 -6.97 -6.01
CA ALA A 283 8.10 -7.52 -4.87
C ALA A 283 8.38 -9.03 -4.96
N ARG A 284 7.68 -9.77 -5.83
CA ARG A 284 7.93 -11.20 -6.10
C ARG A 284 8.87 -11.44 -7.28
N SER A 285 9.07 -10.45 -8.15
CA SER A 285 9.65 -10.64 -9.49
C SER A 285 11.10 -10.16 -9.60
N ASP A 286 11.61 -9.37 -8.65
CA ASP A 286 12.94 -8.73 -8.70
C ASP A 286 14.16 -9.67 -8.59
N GLU A 287 14.01 -10.99 -8.75
CA GLU A 287 15.15 -11.93 -8.76
C GLU A 287 15.09 -13.01 -9.85
N ALA A 288 14.35 -12.76 -10.93
CA ALA A 288 14.28 -13.67 -12.09
C ALA A 288 15.08 -13.17 -13.32
N SER A 289 16.11 -12.35 -13.14
CA SER A 289 17.12 -12.12 -14.18
C SER A 289 18.22 -13.18 -14.05
N PRO A 290 18.25 -14.23 -14.90
CA PRO A 290 19.40 -15.12 -14.95
C PRO A 290 20.60 -14.30 -15.43
N ALA A 291 21.69 -14.34 -14.64
CA ALA A 291 22.98 -13.86 -15.10
C ALA A 291 23.27 -14.48 -16.50
N PRO A 292 23.73 -13.69 -17.49
CA PRO A 292 24.06 -14.24 -18.79
C PRO A 292 25.16 -15.28 -18.58
N ASN A 293 24.84 -16.52 -18.94
CA ASN A 293 25.75 -17.66 -18.93
C ASN A 293 27.09 -17.24 -19.57
N GLU A 294 28.14 -17.16 -18.75
CA GLU A 294 29.51 -17.08 -19.26
C GLU A 294 29.80 -18.41 -19.96
N THR A 295 29.83 -18.36 -21.28
CA THR A 295 30.29 -19.46 -22.13
C THR A 295 31.72 -19.84 -21.71
N PRO A 296 32.04 -21.12 -21.44
CA PRO A 296 33.39 -21.51 -21.05
C PRO A 296 34.37 -21.21 -22.19
N ARG A 297 35.39 -20.40 -21.92
CA ARG A 297 36.55 -20.28 -22.82
C ARG A 297 37.23 -21.64 -22.95
N PRO A 298 37.53 -22.12 -24.16
CA PRO A 298 38.41 -23.27 -24.32
C PRO A 298 39.84 -22.86 -23.92
N SER A 299 40.45 -23.64 -23.03
CA SER A 299 41.86 -23.51 -22.64
C SER A 299 42.79 -23.98 -23.78
N PRO A 300 44.00 -23.40 -23.89
CA PRO A 300 45.00 -23.77 -24.90
C PRO A 300 45.65 -25.14 -24.67
#